data_AF-A0A9D4WFD9-F1
#
_entry.id   AF-A0A9D4WFD9-F1
#
_cell.length_a   1.000
_cell.length_b   1.000
_cell.length_c   1.000
_cell.angle_alpha   90.00
_cell.angle_beta   90.00
_cell.angle_gamma   90.00
#
_symmetry.space_group_name_H-M   'P 1'
#
loop_
_entity.id
_entity.type
_entity.pdbx_description
1 polymer ?
#
loop_
_entity_poly.entity_id
_entity_poly.type
_entity_poly.pdbx_seq_one_letter_code
_entity_poly.pdbx_strand_id
1 'polypeptide(L)'
;MAQDSSLVGLVVRKLLLSFIIRPKVPFNRAPYPIFYDESQSSVLQRVGSAAANIVLLPFSYLVSSSGGGSRNPIADSSLDVLLVLIHYHKCAVSEDYSSIENKKSSASDLLLKENPHFSDNPYCKALEHAIDCELDRVDVEGNAHSGQHIKLPFASLFDTLGTCLTDETAVLLLYSLLQGNSSFLEYVLVRTDMDTLLMPILEALYNAPTRTANQIYMLLIVCLILSQDSSFNASIHKLILTGVPWYKERLLHQTSLGSLMVVILIRTVQYNLSKLRDVYLHTTCLATLANMAPHIHRLSAYASQRLVSLFDMLSRKYNKLADRRDNKLHIAKGSSIEGNSFVEDVSTELQIYTDFLRLVLEIINAILTYALPRNPEVVYAVMHRQEVFQPYKSHPRFHELLENIYTVLDFFNTRMDAQRVDGDWSVDEVLQVIIVNCRSWRGDGMKMFTQLRFMYEQESHPEEFFIPYVWQLVLSHCGFTFNTEAINLFPVDLHSGKLENGVVESTLLNGDFDKAEYQLDP
;
A
#
# COMPACT_ATOMS: atom_id res chain seq x y z
N MET A 1 13.68 12.83 32.19
CA MET A 1 14.05 12.95 30.75
C MET A 1 14.91 11.80 30.24
N ALA A 2 16.16 11.60 30.69
CA ALA A 2 16.98 10.47 30.21
C ALA A 2 16.49 9.08 30.68
N GLN A 3 16.02 8.97 31.94
CA GLN A 3 15.44 7.73 32.49
C GLN A 3 14.12 7.35 31.81
N ASP A 4 13.24 8.31 31.52
CA ASP A 4 11.95 8.06 30.86
C ASP A 4 12.13 7.53 29.43
N SER A 5 13.07 8.10 28.67
CA SER A 5 13.42 7.61 27.33
C SER A 5 13.98 6.18 27.37
N SER A 6 14.75 5.83 28.40
CA SER A 6 15.34 4.48 28.53
C SER A 6 14.27 3.42 28.81
N LEU A 7 13.25 3.79 29.58
CA LEU A 7 12.12 2.92 29.90
C LEU A 7 11.22 2.73 28.68
N VAL A 8 10.91 3.81 27.95
CA VAL A 8 10.15 3.74 26.68
C VAL A 8 10.83 2.79 25.70
N GLY A 9 12.14 2.92 25.51
CA GLY A 9 12.86 2.04 24.60
C GLY A 9 12.86 0.56 25.03
N LEU A 10 12.93 0.30 26.34
CA LEU A 10 12.84 -1.05 26.89
C LEU A 10 11.43 -1.66 26.70
N VAL A 11 10.37 -0.85 26.82
CA VAL A 11 8.99 -1.28 26.56
C VAL A 11 8.81 -1.66 25.09
N VAL A 12 9.18 -0.79 24.14
CA VAL A 12 9.09 -1.08 22.70
C VAL A 12 9.86 -2.36 22.36
N ARG A 13 11.09 -2.49 22.86
CA ARG A 13 11.91 -3.69 22.66
C ARG A 13 11.22 -4.96 23.17
N LYS A 14 10.67 -4.93 24.39
CA LYS A 14 10.02 -6.10 24.97
C LYS A 14 8.74 -6.48 24.23
N LEU A 15 7.94 -5.51 23.78
CA LEU A 15 6.70 -5.79 23.04
C LEU A 15 7.01 -6.43 21.68
N LEU A 16 8.04 -5.94 20.97
CA LEU A 16 8.52 -6.54 19.72
C LEU A 16 9.13 -7.93 19.92
N LEU A 17 9.96 -8.13 20.95
CA LEU A 17 10.47 -9.46 21.28
C LEU A 17 9.35 -10.43 21.66
N SER A 18 8.31 -9.96 22.35
CA SER A 18 7.12 -10.78 22.66
C SER A 18 6.38 -11.16 21.39
N PHE A 19 6.25 -10.24 20.42
CA PHE A 19 5.69 -10.54 19.11
C PHE A 19 6.49 -11.62 18.36
N ILE A 20 7.82 -11.52 18.36
CA ILE A 20 8.73 -12.49 17.70
C ILE A 20 8.64 -13.88 18.34
N ILE A 21 8.58 -13.96 19.68
CA ILE A 21 8.62 -15.24 20.42
C ILE A 21 7.23 -15.89 20.50
N ARG A 22 6.16 -15.19 20.10
CA ARG A 22 4.78 -15.62 20.32
C ARG A 22 4.48 -16.98 19.64
N PRO A 23 3.95 -17.97 20.37
CA PRO A 23 3.53 -19.25 19.79
C PRO A 23 2.26 -19.07 18.93
N LYS A 24 2.30 -19.61 17.69
CA LYS A 24 1.32 -19.40 16.61
C LYS A 24 -0.06 -20.08 16.80
N VAL A 25 -0.42 -20.48 18.01
CA VAL A 25 -1.70 -21.17 18.29
C VAL A 25 -2.69 -20.19 18.92
N PRO A 26 -3.90 -20.01 18.35
CA PRO A 26 -4.93 -19.17 18.94
C PRO A 26 -5.37 -19.76 20.29
N PHE A 27 -5.29 -18.96 21.34
CA PHE A 27 -5.76 -19.32 22.68
C PHE A 27 -7.20 -18.84 22.86
N ASN A 28 -8.07 -19.69 23.39
CA ASN A 28 -9.47 -19.37 23.65
C ASN A 28 -9.55 -18.39 24.84
N ARG A 29 -10.00 -17.14 24.59
CA ARG A 29 -9.91 -16.03 25.56
C ARG A 29 -11.14 -15.95 26.47
N ALA A 30 -10.90 -15.74 27.77
CA ALA A 30 -11.88 -15.14 28.68
C ALA A 30 -11.58 -13.62 28.78
N PRO A 31 -12.59 -12.74 28.67
CA PRO A 31 -12.40 -11.29 28.77
C PRO A 31 -12.05 -10.86 30.20
N TYR A 32 -11.10 -9.92 30.34
CA TYR A 32 -10.68 -9.36 31.63
C TYR A 32 -11.05 -7.88 31.77
N PRO A 33 -11.75 -7.47 32.85
CA PRO A 33 -12.07 -6.07 33.12
C PRO A 33 -10.89 -5.32 33.73
N ILE A 34 -10.54 -4.16 33.15
CA ILE A 34 -9.45 -3.28 33.61
C ILE A 34 -9.96 -1.96 34.24
N PHE A 35 -11.26 -1.63 34.19
CA PHE A 35 -11.72 -0.28 34.57
C PHE A 35 -12.76 -0.20 35.71
N TYR A 36 -12.55 0.81 36.58
CA TYR A 36 -13.53 1.43 37.49
C TYR A 36 -13.90 2.82 36.94
N ASP A 37 -15.16 3.20 37.12
CA ASP A 37 -15.87 4.34 36.51
C ASP A 37 -15.65 5.65 37.29
N GLU A 38 -15.22 6.73 36.62
CA GLU A 38 -15.38 8.10 37.12
C GLU A 38 -15.73 9.08 35.98
N SER A 39 -16.71 9.92 36.29
CA SER A 39 -17.61 10.61 35.37
C SER A 39 -17.13 11.98 34.86
N GLN A 40 -17.57 12.28 33.63
CA GLN A 40 -17.70 13.60 32.96
C GLN A 40 -16.40 14.35 32.59
N SER A 41 -15.86 14.00 31.43
CA SER A 41 -14.89 14.82 30.67
C SER A 41 -15.21 14.83 29.16
N SER A 42 -14.66 15.82 28.44
CA SER A 42 -14.94 16.10 27.02
C SER A 42 -14.37 15.03 26.06
N VAL A 43 -14.85 15.03 24.80
CA VAL A 43 -14.68 13.95 23.80
C VAL A 43 -13.20 13.56 23.55
N LEU A 44 -12.31 14.54 23.33
CA LEU A 44 -10.87 14.31 23.14
C LEU A 44 -10.17 13.83 24.43
N GLN A 45 -10.71 14.19 25.59
CA GLN A 45 -10.17 13.84 26.90
C GLN A 45 -10.44 12.37 27.26
N ARG A 46 -11.46 11.74 26.68
CA ARG A 46 -11.81 10.31 26.91
C ARG A 46 -10.96 9.33 26.11
N VAL A 47 -10.75 9.59 24.81
CA VAL A 47 -9.78 8.82 23.99
C VAL A 47 -8.36 9.04 24.53
N GLY A 48 -8.07 10.29 24.91
CA GLY A 48 -6.91 10.65 25.71
C GLY A 48 -6.80 9.79 26.97
N SER A 49 -7.88 9.58 27.73
CA SER A 49 -7.90 8.77 28.96
C SER A 49 -7.67 7.28 28.73
N ALA A 50 -8.31 6.62 27.76
CA ALA A 50 -8.11 5.19 27.51
C ALA A 50 -6.67 4.85 27.05
N ALA A 51 -6.14 5.65 26.11
CA ALA A 51 -4.76 5.51 25.66
C ALA A 51 -3.76 6.00 26.73
N ALA A 52 -4.06 7.09 27.45
CA ALA A 52 -3.25 7.54 28.58
C ALA A 52 -3.21 6.48 29.67
N ASN A 53 -4.29 5.75 29.94
CA ASN A 53 -4.30 4.66 30.91
C ASN A 53 -3.35 3.53 30.48
N ILE A 54 -3.31 3.16 29.19
CA ILE A 54 -2.33 2.20 28.68
C ILE A 54 -0.90 2.75 28.78
N VAL A 55 -0.69 4.04 28.49
CA VAL A 55 0.61 4.73 28.62
C VAL A 55 1.05 4.89 30.09
N LEU A 56 0.10 5.02 31.02
CA LEU A 56 0.29 5.20 32.46
C LEU A 56 0.26 3.88 33.24
N LEU A 57 -0.04 2.75 32.58
CA LEU A 57 0.02 1.43 33.22
C LEU A 57 1.44 1.23 33.78
N PRO A 58 1.58 0.73 35.03
CA PRO A 58 2.88 0.40 35.57
C PRO A 58 3.45 -0.80 34.78
N PHE A 59 4.30 -0.51 33.80
CA PHE A 59 4.99 -1.50 32.96
C PHE A 59 5.94 -2.44 33.75
N SER A 60 6.01 -2.32 35.08
CA SER A 60 6.62 -3.32 35.97
C SER A 60 6.08 -4.73 35.73
N TYR A 61 4.85 -4.88 35.24
CA TYR A 61 4.27 -6.19 34.83
C TYR A 61 4.84 -6.76 33.50
N LEU A 62 5.43 -5.93 32.64
CA LEU A 62 6.23 -6.39 31.48
C LEU A 62 7.66 -6.75 31.90
N VAL A 63 8.13 -6.25 33.04
CA VAL A 63 9.48 -6.50 33.57
C VAL A 63 9.56 -7.83 34.33
N SER A 64 8.49 -8.26 34.99
CA SER A 64 8.43 -9.51 35.77
C SER A 64 7.99 -10.73 34.96
N SER A 65 8.93 -11.35 34.24
CA SER A 65 8.82 -12.76 33.85
C SER A 65 9.48 -13.61 34.93
N SER A 66 8.81 -13.85 36.06
CA SER A 66 9.23 -14.95 36.95
C SER A 66 8.68 -16.25 36.38
N GLY A 67 9.56 -17.21 36.12
CA GLY A 67 9.22 -18.49 35.51
C GLY A 67 8.04 -19.18 36.19
N GLY A 68 7.00 -19.46 35.41
CA GLY A 68 5.86 -20.23 35.86
C GLY A 68 4.67 -20.11 34.93
N GLY A 69 4.61 -20.96 33.90
CA GLY A 69 3.41 -21.55 33.26
C GLY A 69 2.18 -20.72 32.82
N SER A 70 1.96 -19.49 33.28
CA SER A 70 0.84 -18.63 32.87
C SER A 70 1.31 -17.66 31.79
N ARG A 71 0.70 -17.74 30.60
CA ARG A 71 0.94 -16.75 29.55
C ARG A 71 0.41 -15.39 30.04
N ASN A 72 1.27 -14.37 30.03
CA ASN A 72 0.87 -13.01 30.40
C ASN A 72 -0.02 -12.44 29.26
N PRO A 73 -1.27 -12.02 29.53
CA PRO A 73 -2.18 -11.53 28.50
C PRO A 73 -1.64 -10.31 27.74
N ILE A 74 -0.78 -9.50 28.37
CA ILE A 74 -0.11 -8.37 27.70
C ILE A 74 0.93 -8.86 26.69
N ALA A 75 1.60 -9.99 26.94
CA ALA A 75 2.50 -10.60 25.97
C ALA A 75 1.72 -11.21 24.79
N ASP A 76 0.50 -11.70 25.03
CA ASP A 76 -0.39 -12.20 23.98
C ASP A 76 -1.06 -11.09 23.15
N SER A 77 -1.16 -9.87 23.66
CA SER A 77 -1.64 -8.68 22.93
C SER A 77 -0.51 -7.67 22.69
N SER A 78 0.75 -8.13 22.65
CA SER A 78 1.90 -7.22 22.64
C SER A 78 1.95 -6.33 21.40
N LEU A 79 1.49 -6.85 20.26
CA LEU A 79 1.40 -6.11 19.00
C LEU A 79 0.30 -5.05 19.06
N ASP A 80 -0.89 -5.39 19.55
CA ASP A 80 -1.99 -4.45 19.71
C ASP A 80 -1.60 -3.29 20.65
N VAL A 81 -0.96 -3.63 21.79
CA VAL A 81 -0.46 -2.64 22.74
C VAL A 81 0.61 -1.77 22.10
N LEU A 82 1.55 -2.35 21.35
CA LEU A 82 2.58 -1.58 20.65
C LEU A 82 1.96 -0.61 19.64
N LEU A 83 1.00 -1.06 18.83
CA LEU A 83 0.33 -0.23 17.85
C LEU A 83 -0.40 0.94 18.50
N VAL A 84 -1.11 0.71 19.61
CA VAL A 84 -1.75 1.80 20.38
C VAL A 84 -0.69 2.79 20.87
N LEU A 85 0.44 2.30 21.41
CA LEU A 85 1.49 3.16 21.94
C LEU A 85 2.18 4.00 20.85
N ILE A 86 2.48 3.45 19.67
CA ILE A 86 3.18 4.17 18.59
C ILE A 86 2.26 5.11 17.79
N HIS A 87 0.95 4.84 17.74
CA HIS A 87 -0.01 5.69 17.04
C HIS A 87 -0.72 6.69 17.97
N TYR A 88 -0.47 6.63 19.28
CA TYR A 88 -1.04 7.57 20.24
C TYR A 88 -0.50 9.00 20.06
N HIS A 89 -1.41 9.97 20.00
CA HIS A 89 -1.09 11.40 20.02
C HIS A 89 -1.79 12.07 21.18
N LYS A 90 -1.03 12.77 22.03
CA LYS A 90 -1.60 13.61 23.08
C LYS A 90 -1.94 14.97 22.48
N CYS A 91 -3.22 15.34 22.52
CA CYS A 91 -3.67 16.68 22.18
C CYS A 91 -3.29 17.62 23.33
N ALA A 92 -2.33 18.50 23.12
CA ALA A 92 -2.04 19.59 24.05
C ALA A 92 -2.94 20.77 23.68
N VAL A 93 -3.94 21.05 24.51
CA VAL A 93 -4.61 22.36 24.47
C VAL A 93 -3.61 23.34 25.07
N SER A 94 -3.25 24.39 24.33
CA SER A 94 -2.40 25.46 24.87
C SER A 94 -3.17 26.15 26.00
N GLU A 95 -2.82 25.87 27.25
CA GLU A 95 -3.24 26.69 28.38
C GLU A 95 -2.37 27.96 28.42
N ASP A 96 -2.54 28.86 27.46
CA ASP A 96 -2.04 30.24 27.60
C ASP A 96 -2.99 31.05 28.51
N TYR A 97 -3.15 30.60 29.75
CA TYR A 97 -3.77 31.36 30.83
C TYR A 97 -2.71 31.94 31.78
N SER A 98 -1.76 32.72 31.26
CA SER A 98 -0.94 33.55 32.14
C SER A 98 -0.29 34.77 31.47
N SER A 99 -1.04 35.61 30.75
CA SER A 99 -0.58 37.00 30.50
C SER A 99 -1.67 37.98 30.07
N ILE A 100 -2.90 37.91 30.61
CA ILE A 100 -3.89 38.99 30.41
C ILE A 100 -4.45 39.43 31.76
N GLU A 101 -3.59 40.06 32.57
CA GLU A 101 -4.05 41.15 33.41
C GLU A 101 -3.75 42.47 32.72
N ASN A 102 -4.82 43.25 32.53
CA ASN A 102 -4.85 44.65 32.08
C ASN A 102 -4.84 44.92 30.57
N LYS A 103 -6.04 44.90 29.97
CA LYS A 103 -6.70 46.13 29.49
C LYS A 103 -8.13 45.84 29.00
N LYS A 104 -9.10 46.55 29.59
CA LYS A 104 -10.48 46.67 29.09
C LYS A 104 -10.46 47.49 27.78
N SER A 105 -11.03 46.96 26.70
CA SER A 105 -12.11 47.61 25.92
C SER A 105 -12.41 46.90 24.58
N SER A 106 -13.72 46.92 24.25
CA SER A 106 -14.40 46.70 22.97
C SER A 106 -14.42 45.30 22.35
N ALA A 107 -15.65 44.80 22.23
CA ALA A 107 -16.06 43.65 21.47
C ALA A 107 -15.65 43.75 19.99
N SER A 108 -15.02 42.70 19.48
CA SER A 108 -15.00 42.27 18.09
C SER A 108 -14.53 40.82 18.07
N ASP A 109 -15.24 39.97 17.33
CA ASP A 109 -14.97 38.55 17.13
C ASP A 109 -13.49 38.24 16.87
N LEU A 110 -12.87 37.52 17.79
CA LEU A 110 -11.68 36.71 17.51
C LEU A 110 -12.01 35.30 17.96
N LEU A 111 -12.64 34.53 17.06
CA LEU A 111 -12.56 33.07 17.08
C LEU A 111 -11.07 32.71 16.97
N LEU A 112 -10.41 32.58 18.13
CA LEU A 112 -9.09 31.98 18.23
C LEU A 112 -9.25 30.55 17.71
N LYS A 113 -8.76 30.32 16.50
CA LYS A 113 -8.59 29.00 15.92
C LYS A 113 -7.50 28.33 16.78
N GLU A 114 -7.92 27.66 17.84
CA GLU A 114 -7.05 26.77 18.61
C GLU A 114 -6.54 25.71 17.62
N ASN A 115 -5.30 25.86 17.15
CA ASN A 115 -4.63 24.80 16.42
C ASN A 115 -4.13 23.81 17.47
N PRO A 116 -4.74 22.62 17.62
CA PRO A 116 -4.20 21.62 18.54
C PRO A 116 -2.80 21.24 18.06
N HIS A 117 -1.79 21.49 18.89
CA HIS A 117 -0.43 21.02 18.61
C HIS A 117 -0.31 19.62 19.21
N PHE A 118 -0.09 18.62 18.36
CA PHE A 118 0.19 17.27 18.84
C PHE A 118 1.62 17.22 19.41
N SER A 119 1.79 16.56 20.55
CA SER A 119 3.12 16.33 21.13
C SER A 119 3.80 15.15 20.45
N ASP A 120 5.11 15.22 20.24
CA ASP A 120 5.94 14.12 19.75
C ASP A 120 5.72 12.82 20.55
N ASN A 121 5.43 11.72 19.86
CA ASN A 121 5.24 10.41 20.49
C ASN A 121 6.60 9.72 20.78
N PRO A 122 6.99 9.52 22.05
CA PRO A 122 8.27 8.92 22.39
C PRO A 122 8.37 7.43 22.02
N TYR A 123 7.25 6.70 21.95
CA TYR A 123 7.23 5.29 21.54
C TYR A 123 7.43 5.15 20.02
N CYS A 124 6.86 6.06 19.22
CA CYS A 124 7.10 6.13 17.79
C CYS A 124 8.58 6.41 17.50
N LYS A 125 9.15 7.45 18.12
CA LYS A 125 10.58 7.79 18.00
C LYS A 125 11.50 6.63 18.42
N ALA A 126 11.13 5.91 19.48
CA ALA A 126 11.84 4.71 19.89
C ALA A 126 11.85 3.64 18.78
N LEU A 127 10.71 3.39 18.13
CA LEU A 127 10.63 2.46 17.01
C LEU A 127 11.47 2.92 15.81
N GLU A 128 11.41 4.20 15.45
CA GLU A 128 12.15 4.81 14.33
C GLU A 128 13.68 4.71 14.50
N HIS A 129 14.17 4.85 15.74
CA HIS A 129 15.61 4.80 16.06
C HIS A 129 16.13 3.42 16.47
N ALA A 130 15.31 2.37 16.34
CA ALA A 130 15.76 1.02 16.63
C ALA A 130 16.75 0.51 15.57
N ILE A 131 17.77 -0.24 15.99
CA ILE A 131 18.85 -0.75 15.13
C ILE A 131 18.98 -2.26 15.26
N ASP A 132 19.59 -2.88 14.24
CA ASP A 132 19.85 -4.32 14.28
C ASP A 132 20.88 -4.68 15.36
N CYS A 133 20.68 -5.83 16.01
CA CYS A 133 21.59 -6.30 17.04
C CYS A 133 22.92 -6.85 16.50
N GLU A 134 23.02 -7.18 15.20
CA GLU A 134 24.23 -7.78 14.61
C GLU A 134 25.18 -6.74 13.99
N LEU A 135 24.71 -5.51 13.71
CA LEU A 135 25.50 -4.44 13.09
C LEU A 135 26.73 -4.02 13.93
N ASP A 136 26.67 -4.20 15.25
CA ASP A 136 27.68 -3.72 16.22
C ASP A 136 28.92 -4.63 16.32
N ARG A 137 29.06 -5.67 15.48
CA ARG A 137 30.23 -6.56 15.49
C ARG A 137 31.47 -5.95 14.83
N VAL A 138 31.35 -4.79 14.17
CA VAL A 138 32.44 -4.19 13.38
C VAL A 138 33.15 -3.02 14.09
N ASP A 139 32.53 -2.36 15.08
CA ASP A 139 33.10 -1.16 15.74
C ASP A 139 33.60 -1.42 17.17
N VAL A 140 34.58 -2.34 17.31
CA VAL A 140 35.24 -2.60 18.61
C VAL A 140 36.35 -1.59 18.94
N GLU A 141 36.64 -0.61 18.08
CA GLU A 141 37.69 0.40 18.37
C GLU A 141 37.12 1.82 18.54
N GLY A 142 36.64 2.07 19.76
CA GLY A 142 36.93 3.30 20.50
C GLY A 142 36.33 4.61 19.98
N ASN A 143 35.12 4.93 20.43
CA ASN A 143 34.89 6.18 21.16
C ASN A 143 33.56 6.21 21.90
N ALA A 144 33.56 6.92 23.03
CA ALA A 144 32.44 7.14 23.93
C ALA A 144 31.17 7.67 23.22
N HIS A 145 30.00 7.43 23.84
CA HIS A 145 28.62 7.72 23.40
C HIS A 145 27.84 6.59 22.71
N SER A 146 27.99 5.32 23.12
CA SER A 146 26.97 4.27 22.88
C SER A 146 25.67 4.57 23.66
N GLY A 147 25.02 5.68 23.33
CA GLY A 147 23.76 6.11 23.93
C GLY A 147 22.63 5.24 23.42
N GLN A 148 21.95 4.53 24.32
CA GLN A 148 20.48 4.37 24.33
C GLN A 148 19.76 3.88 23.04
N HIS A 149 20.46 3.26 22.08
CA HIS A 149 19.81 2.70 20.90
C HIS A 149 19.09 1.39 21.22
N ILE A 150 17.87 1.24 20.71
CA ILE A 150 17.06 0.03 20.90
C ILE A 150 17.56 -1.04 19.94
N LYS A 151 18.14 -2.11 20.48
CA LYS A 151 18.66 -3.24 19.68
C LYS A 151 17.58 -4.30 19.46
N LEU A 152 17.27 -4.60 18.21
CA LEU A 152 16.29 -5.59 17.79
C LEU A 152 16.93 -6.65 16.89
N PRO A 153 16.52 -7.92 16.96
CA PRO A 153 16.95 -8.93 16.01
C PRO A 153 16.16 -8.77 14.71
N PHE A 154 16.67 -7.99 13.76
CA PHE A 154 15.95 -7.70 12.51
C PHE A 154 15.66 -8.95 11.69
N ALA A 155 16.57 -9.93 11.70
CA ALA A 155 16.36 -11.22 11.05
C ALA A 155 15.08 -11.92 11.55
N SER A 156 14.96 -12.12 12.86
CA SER A 156 13.78 -12.76 13.45
C SER A 156 12.51 -11.92 13.29
N LEU A 157 12.62 -10.59 13.35
CA LEU A 157 11.49 -9.69 13.12
C LEU A 157 10.97 -9.82 11.68
N PHE A 158 11.87 -9.82 10.69
CA PHE A 158 11.54 -10.01 9.28
C PHE A 158 10.85 -11.36 9.02
N ASP A 159 11.41 -12.45 9.53
CA ASP A 159 10.84 -13.79 9.36
C ASP A 159 9.46 -13.88 10.02
N THR A 160 9.30 -13.29 11.21
CA THR A 160 8.01 -13.27 11.92
C THR A 160 6.97 -12.49 11.13
N LEU A 161 7.31 -11.26 10.68
CA LEU A 161 6.44 -10.43 9.87
C LEU A 161 5.99 -11.18 8.61
N GLY A 162 6.91 -11.78 7.86
CA GLY A 162 6.60 -12.59 6.68
C GLY A 162 5.56 -13.68 6.96
N THR A 163 5.64 -14.36 8.09
CA THR A 163 4.65 -15.41 8.43
C THR A 163 3.32 -14.90 8.98
N CYS A 164 3.20 -13.61 9.31
CA CYS A 164 2.03 -13.04 10.00
C CYS A 164 1.22 -12.06 9.14
N LEU A 165 1.56 -11.81 7.87
CA LEU A 165 0.89 -10.80 7.03
C LEU A 165 -0.58 -11.11 6.68
N THR A 166 -1.11 -12.26 7.09
CA THR A 166 -2.56 -12.49 7.08
C THR A 166 -3.31 -11.62 8.09
N ASP A 167 -2.64 -11.20 9.18
CA ASP A 167 -3.14 -10.34 10.24
C ASP A 167 -2.89 -8.86 9.90
N GLU A 168 -3.94 -8.04 9.96
CA GLU A 168 -3.88 -6.62 9.65
C GLU A 168 -2.94 -5.85 10.59
N THR A 169 -2.86 -6.25 11.86
CA THR A 169 -1.97 -5.61 12.84
C THR A 169 -0.49 -5.80 12.47
N ALA A 170 -0.14 -6.98 11.93
CA ALA A 170 1.21 -7.28 11.47
C ALA A 170 1.55 -6.50 10.19
N VAL A 171 0.58 -6.34 9.28
CA VAL A 171 0.74 -5.50 8.08
C VAL A 171 0.96 -4.04 8.48
N LEU A 172 0.20 -3.53 9.46
CA LEU A 172 0.37 -2.17 9.95
C LEU A 172 1.74 -1.96 10.62
N LEU A 173 2.23 -2.92 11.41
CA LEU A 173 3.58 -2.87 11.95
C LEU A 173 4.65 -2.86 10.86
N LEU A 174 4.50 -3.71 9.84
CA LEU A 174 5.42 -3.73 8.69
C LEU A 174 5.45 -2.36 8.00
N TYR A 175 4.28 -1.78 7.73
CA TYR A 175 4.19 -0.42 7.18
C TYR A 175 4.90 0.60 8.07
N SER A 176 4.61 0.63 9.38
CA SER A 176 5.23 1.58 10.31
C SER A 176 6.75 1.44 10.37
N LEU A 177 7.27 0.22 10.32
CA LEU A 177 8.71 -0.03 10.29
C LEU A 177 9.36 0.41 8.98
N LEU A 178 8.76 0.07 7.82
CA LEU A 178 9.34 0.44 6.52
C LEU A 178 9.28 1.94 6.25
N GLN A 179 8.23 2.62 6.75
CA GLN A 179 8.08 4.07 6.59
C GLN A 179 8.93 4.86 7.59
N GLY A 180 8.96 4.44 8.86
CA GLY A 180 9.56 5.22 9.95
C GLY A 180 10.99 4.82 10.35
N ASN A 181 11.40 3.57 10.12
CA ASN A 181 12.72 3.08 10.52
C ASN A 181 13.60 2.82 9.29
N SER A 182 14.47 3.78 8.97
CA SER A 182 15.38 3.70 7.83
C SER A 182 16.36 2.52 7.94
N SER A 183 16.84 2.19 9.14
CA SER A 183 17.74 1.05 9.35
C SER A 183 17.07 -0.28 9.02
N PHE A 184 15.79 -0.44 9.38
CA PHE A 184 15.01 -1.63 9.06
C PHE A 184 14.67 -1.67 7.56
N LEU A 185 14.31 -0.54 6.95
CA LEU A 185 14.09 -0.46 5.51
C LEU A 185 15.35 -0.88 4.73
N GLU A 186 16.51 -0.32 5.07
CA GLU A 186 17.81 -0.69 4.48
C GLU A 186 18.09 -2.18 4.67
N TYR A 187 17.89 -2.71 5.88
CA TYR A 187 18.03 -4.13 6.17
C TYR A 187 17.16 -4.99 5.25
N VAL A 188 15.89 -4.62 5.04
CA VAL A 188 14.96 -5.34 4.15
C VAL A 188 15.42 -5.26 2.70
N LEU A 189 15.83 -4.09 2.21
CA LEU A 189 16.23 -3.89 0.82
C LEU A 189 17.47 -4.68 0.39
N VAL A 190 18.38 -5.00 1.33
CA VAL A 190 19.60 -5.78 1.04
C VAL A 190 19.42 -7.30 1.14
N ARG A 191 18.24 -7.78 1.55
CA ARG A 191 17.98 -9.22 1.67
C ARG A 191 17.92 -9.92 0.33
N THR A 192 18.37 -11.18 0.31
CA THR A 192 18.33 -12.05 -0.88
C THR A 192 17.11 -12.96 -0.92
N ASP A 193 16.48 -13.21 0.23
CA ASP A 193 15.30 -14.07 0.42
C ASP A 193 14.02 -13.24 0.53
N MET A 194 13.85 -12.30 -0.43
CA MET A 194 12.70 -11.40 -0.46
C MET A 194 11.36 -12.10 -0.68
N ASP A 195 11.37 -13.36 -1.10
CA ASP A 195 10.18 -14.21 -1.16
C ASP A 195 9.57 -14.45 0.22
N THR A 196 10.36 -14.50 1.30
CA THR A 196 9.85 -14.59 2.69
C THR A 196 8.84 -13.48 3.02
N LEU A 197 9.04 -12.27 2.48
CA LEU A 197 8.16 -11.13 2.70
C LEU A 197 7.16 -10.92 1.55
N LEU A 198 7.63 -10.93 0.29
CA LEU A 198 6.77 -10.63 -0.86
C LEU A 198 5.80 -11.76 -1.18
N MET A 199 6.15 -13.03 -0.96
CA MET A 199 5.24 -14.14 -1.26
C MET A 199 3.90 -14.02 -0.51
N PRO A 200 3.87 -13.83 0.82
CA PRO A 200 2.61 -13.63 1.56
C PRO A 200 1.89 -12.33 1.19
N ILE A 201 2.61 -11.23 0.88
CA ILE A 201 1.98 -9.99 0.38
C ILE A 201 1.23 -10.25 -0.93
N LEU A 202 1.90 -10.92 -1.88
CA LEU A 202 1.34 -11.20 -3.20
C LEU A 202 0.17 -12.19 -3.12
N GLU A 203 0.22 -13.16 -2.22
CA GLU A 203 -0.90 -14.06 -1.94
C GLU A 203 -2.09 -13.34 -1.29
N ALA A 204 -1.84 -12.41 -0.37
CA ALA A 204 -2.90 -11.61 0.24
C ALA A 204 -3.58 -10.71 -0.80
N LEU A 205 -2.81 -10.05 -1.68
CA LEU A 205 -3.34 -9.25 -2.79
C LEU A 205 -4.08 -10.10 -3.83
N TYR A 206 -3.61 -11.32 -4.10
CA TYR A 206 -4.32 -12.25 -4.96
C TYR A 206 -5.71 -12.58 -4.42
N ASN A 207 -5.81 -12.72 -3.10
CA ASN A 207 -7.03 -12.97 -2.35
C ASN A 207 -7.76 -11.68 -1.92
N ALA A 208 -7.53 -10.54 -2.58
CA ALA A 208 -8.15 -9.25 -2.29
C ALA A 208 -9.67 -9.30 -2.01
N PRO A 209 -10.51 -10.10 -2.70
CA PRO A 209 -11.94 -10.20 -2.37
C PRO A 209 -12.28 -10.66 -0.95
N THR A 210 -11.31 -11.28 -0.26
CA THR A 210 -11.45 -11.78 1.14
C THR A 210 -10.77 -10.89 2.16
N ARG A 211 -10.17 -9.76 1.72
CA ARG A 211 -9.40 -8.84 2.56
C ARG A 211 -10.15 -7.53 2.71
N THR A 212 -9.88 -6.81 3.79
CA THR A 212 -10.41 -5.45 3.97
C THR A 212 -9.71 -4.48 3.03
N ALA A 213 -10.37 -3.37 2.70
CA ALA A 213 -9.78 -2.32 1.89
C ALA A 213 -8.49 -1.76 2.52
N ASN A 214 -8.50 -1.54 3.84
CA ASN A 214 -7.34 -1.06 4.60
C ASN A 214 -6.14 -2.00 4.49
N GLN A 215 -6.36 -3.32 4.61
CA GLN A 215 -5.29 -4.29 4.42
C GLN A 215 -4.73 -4.25 3.00
N ILE A 216 -5.58 -4.16 1.98
CA ILE A 216 -5.14 -4.04 0.57
C ILE A 216 -4.31 -2.77 0.37
N TYR A 217 -4.76 -1.63 0.91
CA TYR A 217 -4.03 -0.36 0.82
C TYR A 217 -2.65 -0.46 1.44
N MET A 218 -2.54 -0.95 2.68
CA MET A 218 -1.25 -1.07 3.36
C MET A 218 -0.31 -2.01 2.60
N LEU A 219 -0.80 -3.14 2.07
CA LEU A 219 0.02 -4.06 1.27
C LEU A 219 0.54 -3.42 -0.03
N LEU A 220 -0.29 -2.62 -0.71
CA LEU A 220 0.12 -1.89 -1.91
C LEU A 220 1.10 -0.75 -1.60
N ILE A 221 0.91 -0.05 -0.48
CA ILE A 221 1.85 0.97 0.00
C ILE A 221 3.20 0.35 0.34
N VAL A 222 3.21 -0.82 1.00
CA VAL A 222 4.45 -1.58 1.26
C VAL A 222 5.15 -1.93 -0.06
N CYS A 223 4.42 -2.43 -1.07
CA CYS A 223 4.97 -2.67 -2.40
C CYS A 223 5.53 -1.38 -3.03
N LEU A 224 4.84 -0.25 -2.89
CA LEU A 224 5.28 1.04 -3.40
C LEU A 224 6.57 1.50 -2.71
N ILE A 225 6.63 1.45 -1.37
CA ILE A 225 7.81 1.80 -0.57
C ILE A 225 9.03 0.98 -1.00
N LEU A 226 8.89 -0.35 -1.09
CA LEU A 226 9.99 -1.22 -1.52
C LEU A 226 10.42 -0.91 -2.97
N SER A 227 9.47 -0.64 -3.86
CA SER A 227 9.77 -0.31 -5.27
C SER A 227 10.49 1.02 -5.46
N GLN A 228 10.60 1.88 -4.45
CA GLN A 228 11.37 3.12 -4.57
C GLN A 228 12.86 2.85 -4.79
N ASP A 229 13.36 1.69 -4.32
CA ASP A 229 14.75 1.29 -4.51
C ASP A 229 14.96 0.51 -5.82
N SER A 230 15.91 1.00 -6.62
CA SER A 230 16.27 0.38 -7.90
C SER A 230 16.95 -0.98 -7.76
N SER A 231 17.68 -1.22 -6.65
CA SER A 231 18.39 -2.48 -6.42
C SER A 231 17.40 -3.60 -6.10
N PHE A 232 16.40 -3.31 -5.27
CA PHE A 232 15.24 -4.15 -5.01
C PHE A 232 14.51 -4.50 -6.31
N ASN A 233 14.17 -3.50 -7.13
CA ASN A 233 13.48 -3.75 -8.40
C ASN A 233 14.27 -4.68 -9.32
N ALA A 234 15.60 -4.60 -9.34
CA ALA A 234 16.43 -5.49 -10.13
C ALA A 234 16.63 -6.89 -9.48
N SER A 235 16.66 -6.98 -8.15
CA SER A 235 16.98 -8.22 -7.43
C SER A 235 15.83 -9.23 -7.47
N ILE A 236 14.58 -8.77 -7.33
CA ILE A 236 13.39 -9.65 -7.34
C ILE A 236 13.20 -10.40 -8.67
N HIS A 237 13.75 -9.90 -9.78
CA HIS A 237 13.73 -10.61 -11.05
C HIS A 237 14.76 -11.75 -11.15
N LYS A 238 15.75 -11.78 -10.26
CA LYS A 238 16.77 -12.85 -10.20
C LYS A 238 16.31 -14.03 -9.33
N LEU A 239 15.36 -13.80 -8.43
CA LEU A 239 14.79 -14.85 -7.57
C LEU A 239 13.78 -15.68 -8.36
N ILE A 240 14.14 -16.93 -8.68
CA ILE A 240 13.30 -17.85 -9.44
C ILE A 240 12.49 -18.74 -8.51
N LEU A 241 11.17 -18.71 -8.66
CA LEU A 241 10.23 -19.52 -7.90
C LEU A 241 10.07 -20.89 -8.56
N THR A 242 10.09 -21.96 -7.76
CA THR A 242 9.83 -23.32 -8.25
C THR A 242 8.37 -23.51 -8.66
N GLY A 243 7.44 -22.87 -7.94
CA GLY A 243 6.02 -22.86 -8.24
C GLY A 243 5.23 -21.94 -7.31
N VAL A 244 4.01 -21.59 -7.72
CA VAL A 244 3.09 -20.74 -6.95
C VAL A 244 1.76 -21.49 -6.79
N PRO A 245 1.62 -22.36 -5.76
CA PRO A 245 0.50 -23.31 -5.67
C PRO A 245 -0.87 -22.65 -5.44
N TRP A 246 -0.89 -21.45 -4.86
CA TRP A 246 -2.11 -20.70 -4.60
C TRP A 246 -2.65 -19.96 -5.84
N TYR A 247 -1.83 -19.75 -6.88
CA TYR A 247 -2.25 -19.07 -8.12
C TYR A 247 -3.03 -20.04 -9.01
N LYS A 248 -4.27 -19.72 -9.40
CA LYS A 248 -5.19 -20.69 -10.03
C LYS A 248 -5.42 -20.49 -11.51
N GLU A 249 -5.14 -19.32 -12.07
CA GLU A 249 -5.43 -19.02 -13.48
C GLU A 249 -4.47 -19.71 -14.45
N ARG A 250 -3.24 -20.00 -14.00
CA ARG A 250 -2.21 -20.63 -14.82
C ARG A 250 -1.15 -21.29 -13.93
N LEU A 251 -0.59 -22.40 -14.39
CA LEU A 251 0.61 -22.97 -13.77
C LEU A 251 1.81 -22.04 -14.00
N LEU A 252 2.30 -21.44 -12.92
CA LEU A 252 3.49 -20.60 -12.91
C LEU A 252 4.69 -21.43 -12.44
N HIS A 253 5.45 -21.99 -13.38
CA HIS A 253 6.66 -22.75 -13.12
C HIS A 253 7.90 -21.95 -13.56
N GLN A 254 8.96 -21.95 -12.74
CA GLN A 254 10.22 -21.24 -13.03
C GLN A 254 10.02 -19.75 -13.37
N THR A 255 9.04 -19.11 -12.75
CA THR A 255 8.80 -17.67 -12.90
C THR A 255 9.63 -16.89 -11.89
N SER A 256 10.11 -15.70 -12.25
CA SER A 256 10.76 -14.84 -11.26
C SER A 256 9.74 -14.21 -10.31
N LEU A 257 10.15 -13.91 -9.08
CA LEU A 257 9.33 -13.19 -8.11
C LEU A 257 8.87 -11.84 -8.67
N GLY A 258 9.75 -11.12 -9.37
CA GLY A 258 9.39 -9.89 -10.08
C GLY A 258 8.34 -10.09 -11.18
N SER A 259 8.37 -11.21 -11.92
CA SER A 259 7.30 -11.53 -12.88
C SER A 259 5.96 -11.79 -12.19
N LEU A 260 5.97 -12.49 -11.06
CA LEU A 260 4.77 -12.72 -10.26
C LEU A 260 4.21 -11.40 -9.72
N MET A 261 5.08 -10.52 -9.19
CA MET A 261 4.68 -9.21 -8.68
C MET A 261 3.97 -8.37 -9.76
N VAL A 262 4.50 -8.34 -10.98
CA VAL A 262 3.85 -7.68 -12.13
C VAL A 262 2.46 -8.29 -12.40
N VAL A 263 2.35 -9.62 -12.42
CA VAL A 263 1.06 -10.32 -12.66
C VAL A 263 0.02 -9.98 -11.59
N ILE A 264 0.42 -9.96 -10.32
CA ILE A 264 -0.48 -9.67 -9.19
C ILE A 264 -0.88 -8.20 -9.19
N LEU A 265 0.03 -7.25 -9.41
CA LEU A 265 -0.33 -5.83 -9.51
C LEU A 265 -1.34 -5.57 -10.64
N ILE A 266 -1.13 -6.17 -11.82
CA ILE A 266 -2.08 -6.08 -12.94
C ILE A 266 -3.43 -6.73 -12.58
N ARG A 267 -3.43 -7.85 -11.85
CA ARG A 267 -4.66 -8.48 -11.37
C ARG A 267 -5.39 -7.58 -10.37
N THR A 268 -4.69 -6.92 -9.46
CA THR A 268 -5.29 -5.97 -8.50
C THR A 268 -5.92 -4.79 -9.22
N VAL A 269 -5.26 -4.26 -10.26
CA VAL A 269 -5.84 -3.24 -11.16
C VAL A 269 -7.14 -3.74 -11.82
N GLN A 270 -7.17 -4.98 -12.29
CA GLN A 270 -8.40 -5.56 -12.88
C GLN A 270 -9.53 -5.74 -11.86
N TYR A 271 -9.20 -6.23 -10.66
CA TYR A 271 -10.16 -6.36 -9.58
C TYR A 271 -10.75 -4.98 -9.23
N ASN A 272 -9.89 -3.99 -9.02
CA ASN A 272 -10.29 -2.61 -8.76
C ASN A 272 -11.22 -2.06 -9.85
N LEU A 273 -10.86 -2.23 -11.13
CA LEU A 273 -11.67 -1.76 -12.25
C LEU A 273 -13.09 -2.36 -12.26
N SER A 274 -13.19 -3.63 -11.88
CA SER A 274 -14.44 -4.39 -11.91
C SER A 274 -15.33 -4.20 -10.67
N LYS A 275 -14.73 -3.93 -9.50
CA LYS A 275 -15.43 -3.94 -8.21
C LYS A 275 -15.37 -2.62 -7.46
N LEU A 276 -14.18 -2.10 -7.19
CA LEU A 276 -13.97 -1.01 -6.23
C LEU A 276 -14.02 0.38 -6.89
N ARG A 277 -13.49 0.49 -8.12
CA ARG A 277 -13.37 1.75 -8.90
C ARG A 277 -12.62 2.85 -8.16
N ASP A 278 -11.62 2.47 -7.39
CA ASP A 278 -10.84 3.36 -6.56
C ASP A 278 -9.62 3.93 -7.32
N VAL A 279 -9.49 5.24 -7.38
CA VAL A 279 -8.41 5.92 -8.13
C VAL A 279 -7.06 5.72 -7.45
N TYR A 280 -7.01 5.69 -6.12
CA TYR A 280 -5.77 5.52 -5.35
C TYR A 280 -5.19 4.11 -5.51
N LEU A 281 -6.04 3.07 -5.50
CA LEU A 281 -5.60 1.70 -5.78
C LEU A 281 -4.95 1.57 -7.17
N HIS A 282 -5.58 2.16 -8.19
CA HIS A 282 -5.02 2.18 -9.54
C HIS A 282 -3.67 2.89 -9.57
N THR A 283 -3.61 4.08 -8.98
CA THR A 283 -2.40 4.92 -8.95
C THR A 283 -1.25 4.19 -8.26
N THR A 284 -1.50 3.59 -7.09
CA THR A 284 -0.47 2.87 -6.31
C THR A 284 0.08 1.66 -7.07
N CYS A 285 -0.80 0.87 -7.72
CA CYS A 285 -0.36 -0.28 -8.53
C CYS A 285 0.47 0.16 -9.74
N LEU A 286 0.03 1.18 -10.47
CA LEU A 286 0.73 1.67 -11.66
C LEU A 286 2.04 2.37 -11.30
N ALA A 287 2.09 3.12 -10.19
CA ALA A 287 3.30 3.72 -9.65
C ALA A 287 4.36 2.65 -9.33
N THR A 288 3.95 1.57 -8.67
CA THR A 288 4.83 0.43 -8.37
C THR A 288 5.35 -0.21 -9.67
N LEU A 289 4.48 -0.45 -10.66
CA LEU A 289 4.90 -0.99 -11.96
C LEU A 289 5.86 -0.05 -12.71
N ALA A 290 5.64 1.26 -12.64
CA ALA A 290 6.49 2.27 -13.26
C ALA A 290 7.88 2.34 -12.63
N ASN A 291 7.97 2.22 -11.30
CA ASN A 291 9.26 2.10 -10.61
C ASN A 291 10.02 0.83 -11.04
N MET A 292 9.32 -0.30 -11.18
CA MET A 292 9.93 -1.57 -11.60
C MET A 292 10.40 -1.56 -13.07
N ALA A 293 9.65 -0.89 -13.96
CA ALA A 293 9.77 -0.98 -15.42
C ALA A 293 11.21 -0.89 -15.98
N PRO A 294 12.05 0.08 -15.56
CA PRO A 294 13.42 0.23 -16.08
C PRO A 294 14.37 -0.89 -15.64
N HIS A 295 14.01 -1.62 -14.59
CA HIS A 295 14.84 -2.66 -13.95
C HIS A 295 14.37 -4.08 -14.26
N ILE A 296 13.29 -4.22 -15.04
CA ILE A 296 12.73 -5.52 -15.42
C ILE A 296 13.79 -6.38 -16.11
N HIS A 297 13.87 -7.64 -15.69
CA HIS A 297 14.81 -8.61 -16.26
C HIS A 297 14.13 -9.95 -16.50
N ARG A 298 14.21 -10.46 -17.73
CA ARG A 298 13.65 -11.75 -18.15
C ARG A 298 12.20 -11.94 -17.69
N LEU A 299 11.35 -10.95 -18.00
CA LEU A 299 9.93 -11.03 -17.70
C LEU A 299 9.31 -12.27 -18.38
N SER A 300 8.52 -13.05 -17.64
CA SER A 300 7.87 -14.24 -18.21
C SER A 300 6.92 -13.87 -19.37
N ALA A 301 6.76 -14.77 -20.34
CA ALA A 301 5.80 -14.60 -21.44
C ALA A 301 4.39 -14.22 -20.94
N TYR A 302 3.95 -14.85 -19.85
CA TYR A 302 2.66 -14.56 -19.24
C TYR A 302 2.59 -13.13 -18.68
N ALA A 303 3.59 -12.70 -17.91
CA ALA A 303 3.63 -11.34 -17.37
C ALA A 303 3.72 -10.27 -18.49
N SER A 304 4.49 -10.53 -19.55
CA SER A 304 4.59 -9.67 -20.74
C SER A 304 3.26 -9.50 -21.47
N GLN A 305 2.53 -10.61 -21.69
CA GLN A 305 1.18 -10.57 -22.28
C GLN A 305 0.19 -9.79 -21.40
N ARG A 306 0.28 -9.95 -20.09
CA ARG A 306 -0.58 -9.26 -19.13
C ARG A 306 -0.31 -7.76 -19.10
N LEU A 307 0.94 -7.34 -19.28
CA LEU A 307 1.31 -5.93 -19.41
C LEU A 307 0.66 -5.26 -20.62
N VAL A 308 0.72 -5.89 -21.80
CA VAL A 308 0.04 -5.34 -22.99
C VAL A 308 -1.49 -5.39 -22.84
N SER A 309 -2.00 -6.46 -22.22
CA SER A 309 -3.44 -6.59 -21.92
C SER A 309 -3.96 -5.55 -20.93
N LEU A 310 -3.10 -4.99 -20.08
CA LEU A 310 -3.46 -3.91 -19.16
C LEU A 310 -3.86 -2.65 -19.93
N PHE A 311 -3.08 -2.26 -20.95
CA PHE A 311 -3.41 -1.14 -21.82
C PHE A 311 -4.75 -1.36 -22.52
N ASP A 312 -4.93 -2.52 -23.17
CA ASP A 312 -6.16 -2.90 -23.88
C ASP A 312 -7.40 -2.94 -22.96
N MET A 313 -7.23 -3.37 -21.71
CA MET A 313 -8.32 -3.37 -20.72
C MET A 313 -8.75 -1.95 -20.31
N LEU A 314 -7.79 -1.07 -20.01
CA LEU A 314 -8.07 0.32 -19.68
C LEU A 314 -8.63 1.09 -20.89
N SER A 315 -8.15 0.77 -22.09
CA SER A 315 -8.54 1.46 -23.33
C SER A 315 -10.00 1.18 -23.68
N ARG A 316 -10.47 -0.07 -23.47
CA ARG A 316 -11.89 -0.41 -23.57
C ARG A 316 -12.77 0.36 -22.59
N LYS A 317 -12.31 0.56 -21.35
CA LYS A 317 -13.06 1.34 -20.36
C LYS A 317 -13.10 2.82 -20.75
N TYR A 318 -11.97 3.37 -21.18
CA TYR A 318 -11.87 4.74 -21.71
C TYR A 318 -12.82 4.95 -22.89
N ASN A 319 -12.82 4.07 -23.89
CA ASN A 319 -13.70 4.19 -25.06
C ASN A 319 -15.19 4.14 -24.66
N LYS A 320 -15.58 3.24 -23.75
CA LYS A 320 -16.96 3.19 -23.23
C LYS A 320 -17.37 4.49 -22.53
N LEU A 321 -16.45 5.16 -21.84
CA LEU A 321 -16.71 6.45 -21.20
C LEU A 321 -16.79 7.58 -22.24
N ALA A 322 -15.92 7.57 -23.25
CA ALA A 322 -15.93 8.52 -24.35
C ALA A 322 -17.26 8.46 -25.12
N ASP A 323 -17.71 7.25 -25.49
CA ASP A 323 -18.99 7.04 -26.18
C ASP A 323 -20.17 7.57 -25.34
N ARG A 324 -20.13 7.37 -24.01
CA ARG A 324 -21.16 7.86 -23.09
C ARG A 324 -21.18 9.39 -23.02
N ARG A 325 -20.00 10.03 -23.07
CA ARG A 325 -19.87 11.49 -23.09
C ARG A 325 -20.46 12.07 -24.37
N ASP A 326 -20.09 11.50 -25.51
CA ASP A 326 -20.50 12.00 -26.83
C ASP A 326 -22.02 11.83 -27.04
N ASN A 327 -22.57 10.67 -26.69
CA ASN A 327 -24.01 10.42 -26.75
C ASN A 327 -24.82 11.43 -25.90
N LYS A 328 -24.31 11.83 -24.74
CA LYS A 328 -24.99 12.80 -23.86
C LYS A 328 -24.82 14.23 -24.32
N LEU A 329 -23.68 14.61 -24.90
CA LEU A 329 -23.49 15.93 -25.49
C LEU A 329 -24.50 16.18 -26.64
N HIS A 330 -24.87 15.12 -27.36
CA HIS A 330 -25.94 15.17 -28.35
C HIS A 330 -27.35 15.38 -27.75
N ILE A 331 -27.62 14.85 -26.55
CA ILE A 331 -28.92 14.96 -25.86
C ILE A 331 -29.07 16.27 -25.07
N ALA A 332 -27.98 16.76 -24.46
CA ALA A 332 -27.96 17.94 -23.59
C ALA A 332 -28.15 19.28 -24.32
N LYS A 333 -28.21 19.29 -25.66
CA LYS A 333 -28.59 20.48 -26.44
C LYS A 333 -30.06 20.91 -26.22
N GLY A 334 -30.85 20.20 -25.41
CA GLY A 334 -32.26 20.47 -25.16
C GLY A 334 -32.71 20.79 -23.72
N SER A 335 -31.89 20.61 -22.67
CA SER A 335 -32.27 20.90 -21.28
C SER A 335 -31.09 21.34 -20.41
N SER A 336 -31.24 22.47 -19.70
CA SER A 336 -30.15 23.17 -19.00
C SER A 336 -30.21 23.00 -17.48
N ILE A 337 -29.00 22.93 -16.90
CA ILE A 337 -28.60 22.95 -15.47
C ILE A 337 -28.18 21.58 -14.90
N GLU A 338 -29.04 20.56 -14.77
CA GLU A 338 -28.61 19.24 -14.24
C GLU A 338 -27.72 18.42 -15.19
N GLY A 339 -27.78 18.70 -16.50
CA GLY A 339 -26.93 18.04 -17.49
C GLY A 339 -25.45 18.44 -17.41
N ASN A 340 -25.13 19.60 -16.81
CA ASN A 340 -23.76 20.12 -16.79
C ASN A 340 -22.88 19.44 -15.74
N SER A 341 -23.34 19.27 -14.49
CA SER A 341 -22.53 18.62 -13.44
C SER A 341 -22.20 17.17 -13.79
N PHE A 342 -23.17 16.43 -14.34
CA PHE A 342 -22.95 15.05 -14.77
C PHE A 342 -21.95 14.94 -15.95
N VAL A 343 -21.94 15.91 -16.85
CA VAL A 343 -20.97 15.94 -17.97
C VAL A 343 -19.57 16.29 -17.48
N GLU A 344 -19.45 17.14 -16.45
CA GLU A 344 -18.19 17.41 -15.76
C GLU A 344 -17.66 16.13 -15.08
N ASP A 345 -18.49 15.38 -14.36
CA ASP A 345 -18.10 14.11 -13.70
C ASP A 345 -17.61 13.05 -14.70
N VAL A 346 -18.28 12.89 -15.84
CA VAL A 346 -17.81 11.96 -16.88
C VAL A 346 -16.50 12.44 -17.51
N SER A 347 -16.31 13.76 -17.61
CA SER A 347 -15.08 14.34 -18.16
C SER A 347 -13.89 14.17 -17.22
N THR A 348 -14.09 14.29 -15.90
CA THR A 348 -13.05 13.99 -14.90
C THR A 348 -12.71 12.50 -14.89
N GLU A 349 -13.69 11.60 -14.93
CA GLU A 349 -13.43 10.15 -15.04
C GLU A 349 -12.65 9.84 -16.32
N LEU A 350 -13.03 10.42 -17.46
CA LEU A 350 -12.32 10.23 -18.73
C LEU A 350 -10.86 10.71 -18.66
N GLN A 351 -10.62 11.86 -18.01
CA GLN A 351 -9.28 12.39 -17.81
C GLN A 351 -8.43 11.44 -16.95
N ILE A 352 -8.98 10.89 -15.87
CA ILE A 352 -8.30 9.90 -15.02
C ILE A 352 -7.89 8.67 -15.83
N TYR A 353 -8.78 8.11 -16.66
CA TYR A 353 -8.41 6.97 -17.52
C TYR A 353 -7.40 7.34 -18.61
N THR A 354 -7.41 8.59 -19.08
CA THR A 354 -6.38 9.09 -19.99
C THR A 354 -5.01 9.11 -19.32
N ASP A 355 -4.94 9.53 -18.06
CA ASP A 355 -3.72 9.51 -17.25
C ASP A 355 -3.24 8.07 -17.00
N PHE A 356 -4.15 7.14 -16.67
CA PHE A 356 -3.80 5.73 -16.52
C PHE A 356 -3.28 5.09 -17.81
N LEU A 357 -3.90 5.37 -18.96
CA LEU A 357 -3.42 4.88 -20.25
C LEU A 357 -2.04 5.42 -20.60
N ARG A 358 -1.82 6.72 -20.36
CA ARG A 358 -0.51 7.35 -20.54
C ARG A 358 0.54 6.67 -19.66
N LEU A 359 0.24 6.45 -18.39
CA LEU A 359 1.16 5.84 -17.44
C LEU A 359 1.52 4.40 -17.86
N VAL A 360 0.58 3.63 -18.38
CA VAL A 360 0.86 2.29 -18.93
C VAL A 360 1.76 2.35 -20.17
N LEU A 361 1.55 3.34 -21.05
CA LEU A 361 2.45 3.56 -22.19
C LEU A 361 3.85 3.99 -21.75
N GLU A 362 3.96 4.80 -20.69
CA GLU A 362 5.24 5.20 -20.09
C GLU A 362 5.96 3.99 -19.44
N ILE A 363 5.22 3.10 -18.78
CA ILE A 363 5.73 1.80 -18.27
C ILE A 363 6.29 0.95 -19.40
N ILE A 364 5.53 0.75 -20.48
CA ILE A 364 5.98 -0.03 -21.64
C ILE A 364 7.23 0.63 -22.26
N ASN A 365 7.21 1.95 -22.44
CA ASN A 365 8.34 2.71 -22.95
C ASN A 365 9.59 2.55 -22.08
N ALA A 366 9.46 2.62 -20.75
CA ALA A 366 10.56 2.44 -19.83
C ALA A 366 11.23 1.05 -20.01
N ILE A 367 10.43 -0.01 -20.20
CA ILE A 367 10.97 -1.34 -20.48
C ILE A 367 11.67 -1.37 -21.83
N LEU A 368 11.04 -0.84 -22.88
CA LEU A 368 11.58 -0.86 -24.25
C LEU A 368 12.85 -0.01 -24.40
N THR A 369 12.98 1.06 -23.61
CA THR A 369 14.14 1.97 -23.63
C THR A 369 15.28 1.41 -22.78
N TYR A 370 15.02 0.98 -21.54
CA TYR A 370 16.07 0.68 -20.57
C TYR A 370 16.36 -0.82 -20.39
N ALA A 371 15.39 -1.69 -20.74
CA ALA A 371 15.45 -3.11 -20.39
C ALA A 371 15.24 -4.07 -21.58
N LEU A 372 14.94 -3.56 -22.79
CA LEU A 372 14.59 -4.38 -23.97
C LEU A 372 15.56 -5.53 -24.26
N PRO A 373 16.89 -5.35 -24.27
CA PRO A 373 17.81 -6.43 -24.63
C PRO A 373 17.70 -7.67 -23.73
N ARG A 374 17.14 -7.51 -22.52
CA ARG A 374 16.97 -8.56 -21.51
C ARG A 374 15.53 -9.12 -21.46
N ASN A 375 14.63 -8.60 -22.29
CA ASN A 375 13.19 -8.87 -22.23
C ASN A 375 12.58 -9.18 -23.61
N PRO A 376 13.02 -10.27 -24.28
CA PRO A 376 12.50 -10.65 -25.60
C PRO A 376 10.99 -10.95 -25.56
N GLU A 377 10.48 -11.50 -24.46
CA GLU A 377 9.05 -11.79 -24.26
C GLU A 377 8.18 -10.53 -24.28
N VAL A 378 8.71 -9.39 -23.85
CA VAL A 378 7.99 -8.10 -23.91
C VAL A 378 7.89 -7.63 -25.35
N VAL A 379 8.98 -7.74 -26.11
CA VAL A 379 9.00 -7.42 -27.55
C VAL A 379 8.00 -8.31 -28.29
N TYR A 380 8.03 -9.62 -28.03
CA TYR A 380 7.07 -10.57 -28.61
C TYR A 380 5.62 -10.19 -28.29
N ALA A 381 5.31 -9.88 -27.02
CA ALA A 381 3.96 -9.50 -26.63
C ALA A 381 3.48 -8.20 -27.31
N VAL A 382 4.36 -7.22 -27.46
CA VAL A 382 4.06 -5.95 -28.15
C VAL A 382 3.85 -6.16 -29.65
N MET A 383 4.69 -6.97 -30.31
CA MET A 383 4.53 -7.34 -31.72
C MET A 383 3.24 -8.11 -31.98
N HIS A 384 2.96 -9.12 -31.14
CA HIS A 384 1.79 -9.99 -31.29
C HIS A 384 0.47 -9.23 -31.12
N ARG A 385 0.44 -8.17 -30.31
CA ARG A 385 -0.76 -7.37 -30.03
C ARG A 385 -0.63 -5.93 -30.52
N GLN A 386 0.14 -5.69 -31.59
CA GLN A 386 0.39 -4.33 -32.09
C GLN A 386 -0.89 -3.57 -32.50
N GLU A 387 -1.97 -4.27 -32.84
CA GLU A 387 -3.27 -3.69 -33.19
C GLU A 387 -3.89 -2.89 -32.04
N VAL A 388 -3.58 -3.20 -30.78
CA VAL A 388 -4.15 -2.49 -29.62
C VAL A 388 -3.72 -1.02 -29.57
N PHE A 389 -2.59 -0.69 -30.18
CA PHE A 389 -2.01 0.66 -30.19
C PHE A 389 -2.47 1.50 -31.38
N GLN A 390 -3.00 0.87 -32.45
CA GLN A 390 -3.34 1.55 -33.70
C GLN A 390 -4.38 2.67 -33.54
N PRO A 391 -5.47 2.49 -32.76
CA PRO A 391 -6.50 3.53 -32.61
C PRO A 391 -5.99 4.83 -31.98
N TYR A 392 -4.84 4.79 -31.32
CA TYR A 392 -4.31 5.87 -30.50
C TYR A 392 -3.15 6.63 -31.15
N LYS A 393 -2.72 6.26 -32.37
CA LYS A 393 -1.57 6.86 -33.08
C LYS A 393 -1.60 8.38 -33.16
N SER A 394 -2.78 8.96 -33.35
CA SER A 394 -3.02 10.40 -33.47
C SER A 394 -3.44 11.08 -32.16
N HIS A 395 -3.53 10.33 -31.06
CA HIS A 395 -3.98 10.88 -29.80
C HIS A 395 -2.90 11.82 -29.21
N PRO A 396 -3.21 13.09 -28.90
CA PRO A 396 -2.21 14.11 -28.59
C PRO A 396 -1.38 13.79 -27.34
N ARG A 397 -1.94 13.05 -26.38
CA ARG A 397 -1.24 12.65 -25.14
C ARG A 397 -0.45 11.35 -25.27
N PHE A 398 -0.66 10.58 -26.34
CA PHE A 398 -0.06 9.24 -26.50
C PHE A 398 0.91 9.17 -27.68
N HIS A 399 0.78 10.06 -28.65
CA HIS A 399 1.50 10.06 -29.91
C HIS A 399 3.01 9.84 -29.74
N GLU A 400 3.69 10.64 -28.91
CA GLU A 400 5.15 10.53 -28.72
C GLU A 400 5.58 9.20 -28.08
N LEU A 401 4.78 8.69 -27.14
CA LEU A 401 5.04 7.39 -26.49
C LEU A 401 4.81 6.23 -27.47
N LEU A 402 3.83 6.38 -28.36
CA LEU A 402 3.53 5.39 -29.38
C LEU A 402 4.57 5.38 -30.50
N GLU A 403 5.15 6.52 -30.87
CA GLU A 403 6.24 6.59 -31.86
C GLU A 403 7.43 5.71 -31.46
N ASN A 404 7.81 5.70 -30.18
CA ASN A 404 8.83 4.80 -29.66
C ASN A 404 8.44 3.32 -29.82
N ILE A 405 7.19 2.98 -29.48
CA ILE A 405 6.69 1.60 -29.65
C ILE A 405 6.74 1.19 -31.13
N TYR A 406 6.31 2.07 -32.04
CA TYR A 406 6.38 1.80 -33.48
C TYR A 406 7.82 1.72 -33.99
N THR A 407 8.75 2.51 -33.46
CA THR A 407 10.18 2.41 -33.80
C THR A 407 10.73 1.01 -33.46
N VAL A 408 10.35 0.48 -32.29
CA VAL A 408 10.69 -0.90 -31.92
C VAL A 408 10.00 -1.91 -32.86
N LEU A 409 8.69 -1.76 -33.10
CA LEU A 409 7.94 -2.64 -33.98
C LEU A 409 8.56 -2.69 -35.39
N ASP A 410 8.88 -1.54 -35.98
CA ASP A 410 9.46 -1.44 -37.32
C ASP A 410 10.82 -2.14 -37.39
N PHE A 411 11.67 -1.95 -36.37
CA PHE A 411 12.97 -2.62 -36.29
C PHE A 411 12.86 -4.15 -36.31
N PHE A 412 11.93 -4.72 -35.52
CA PHE A 412 11.76 -6.16 -35.41
C PHE A 412 10.95 -6.74 -36.58
N ASN A 413 9.87 -6.09 -37.01
CA ASN A 413 9.06 -6.52 -38.17
C ASN A 413 9.91 -6.58 -39.45
N THR A 414 10.74 -5.56 -39.72
CA THR A 414 11.61 -5.56 -40.90
C THR A 414 12.58 -6.75 -40.91
N ARG A 415 13.06 -7.16 -39.73
CA ARG A 415 13.98 -8.30 -39.57
C ARG A 415 13.27 -9.64 -39.69
N MET A 416 12.03 -9.73 -39.20
CA MET A 416 11.17 -10.87 -39.44
C MET A 416 10.91 -11.05 -40.94
N ASP A 417 10.54 -9.97 -41.63
CA ASP A 417 10.28 -9.99 -43.08
C ASP A 417 11.52 -10.37 -43.89
N ALA A 418 12.71 -9.92 -43.48
CA ALA A 418 13.96 -10.27 -44.14
C ALA A 418 14.36 -11.75 -43.98
N GLN A 419 13.86 -12.43 -42.94
CA GLN A 419 14.12 -13.85 -42.67
C GLN A 419 12.97 -14.76 -43.11
N ARG A 420 11.96 -14.20 -43.77
CA ARG A 420 10.79 -14.95 -44.22
C ARG A 420 11.21 -15.93 -45.32
N VAL A 421 11.19 -17.22 -44.98
CA VAL A 421 11.25 -18.34 -45.92
C VAL A 421 9.80 -18.77 -46.20
N ASP A 422 9.50 -19.28 -47.40
CA ASP A 422 8.16 -19.75 -47.76
C ASP A 422 7.63 -20.75 -46.72
N GLY A 423 6.62 -20.34 -45.93
CA GLY A 423 6.04 -21.10 -44.82
C GLY A 423 5.35 -20.21 -43.77
N ASP A 424 4.57 -20.84 -42.89
CA ASP A 424 4.00 -20.19 -41.71
C ASP A 424 5.03 -20.15 -40.57
N TRP A 425 5.04 -19.07 -39.79
CA TRP A 425 5.93 -18.91 -38.64
C TRP A 425 5.39 -19.64 -37.40
N SER A 426 6.23 -20.45 -36.75
CA SER A 426 5.96 -20.94 -35.40
C SER A 426 6.33 -19.90 -34.32
N VAL A 427 5.72 -20.01 -33.13
CA VAL A 427 6.01 -19.11 -32.00
C VAL A 427 7.49 -19.16 -31.60
N ASP A 428 8.09 -20.35 -31.61
CA ASP A 428 9.49 -20.54 -31.26
C ASP A 428 10.42 -19.86 -32.27
N GLU A 429 10.14 -19.98 -33.56
CA GLU A 429 10.92 -19.31 -34.61
C GLU A 429 10.86 -17.79 -34.45
N VAL A 430 9.66 -17.22 -34.28
CA VAL A 430 9.50 -15.77 -34.05
C VAL A 430 10.30 -15.32 -32.83
N LEU A 431 10.20 -16.05 -31.72
CA LEU A 431 10.90 -15.71 -30.49
C LEU A 431 12.42 -15.83 -30.67
N GLN A 432 12.93 -16.81 -31.41
CA GLN A 432 14.36 -16.90 -31.72
C GLN A 432 14.86 -15.69 -32.52
N VAL A 433 14.12 -15.27 -33.55
CA VAL A 433 14.47 -14.06 -34.31
C VAL A 433 14.51 -12.83 -33.40
N ILE A 434 13.52 -12.69 -32.51
CA ILE A 434 13.50 -11.60 -31.51
C ILE A 434 14.72 -11.68 -30.59
N ILE A 435 15.00 -12.84 -29.99
CA ILE A 435 16.14 -13.04 -29.07
C ILE A 435 17.46 -12.65 -29.73
N VAL A 436 17.68 -13.08 -30.97
CA VAL A 436 18.90 -12.77 -31.73
C VAL A 436 19.02 -11.26 -31.94
N ASN A 437 17.92 -10.58 -32.30
CA ASN A 437 17.93 -9.16 -32.63
C ASN A 437 17.82 -8.23 -31.42
N CYS A 438 17.35 -8.68 -30.26
CA CYS A 438 17.41 -7.94 -29.00
C CYS A 438 18.86 -7.56 -28.64
N ARG A 439 19.84 -8.37 -29.03
CA ARG A 439 21.27 -8.11 -28.79
C ARG A 439 21.84 -7.01 -29.68
N SER A 440 21.26 -6.77 -30.85
CA SER A 440 21.70 -5.75 -31.81
C SER A 440 20.94 -4.43 -31.64
N TRP A 441 19.82 -4.42 -30.90
CA TRP A 441 19.09 -3.21 -30.55
C TRP A 441 19.98 -2.21 -29.78
N ARG A 442 19.95 -0.94 -30.21
CA ARG A 442 20.70 0.16 -29.60
C ARG A 442 19.82 1.34 -29.15
N GLY A 443 18.52 1.28 -29.44
CA GLY A 443 17.61 2.41 -29.18
C GLY A 443 17.65 3.50 -30.25
N ASP A 444 18.18 3.21 -31.44
CA ASP A 444 18.24 4.17 -32.55
C ASP A 444 16.81 4.64 -32.91
N GLY A 445 16.59 5.96 -32.95
CA GLY A 445 15.29 6.55 -33.22
C GLY A 445 14.36 6.70 -32.01
N MET A 446 14.73 6.17 -30.84
CA MET A 446 13.92 6.30 -29.61
C MET A 446 14.02 7.70 -29.02
N LYS A 447 12.88 8.31 -28.72
CA LYS A 447 12.77 9.49 -27.86
C LYS A 447 13.03 9.11 -26.41
N MET A 448 13.84 9.91 -25.72
CA MET A 448 14.14 9.70 -24.30
C MET A 448 13.11 10.43 -23.44
N PHE A 449 12.37 9.66 -22.65
CA PHE A 449 11.47 10.18 -21.64
C PHE A 449 12.13 10.10 -20.26
N THR A 450 11.81 11.07 -19.41
CA THR A 450 12.24 11.08 -18.01
C THR A 450 11.77 9.78 -17.34
N GLN A 451 12.69 9.11 -16.64
CA GLN A 451 12.34 7.93 -15.87
C GLN A 451 11.36 8.33 -14.77
N LEU A 452 10.19 7.68 -14.74
CA LEU A 452 9.22 7.87 -13.67
C LEU A 452 9.80 7.32 -12.37
N ARG A 453 9.68 8.12 -11.30
CA ARG A 453 10.08 7.75 -9.95
C ARG A 453 8.96 8.17 -9.01
N PHE A 454 8.19 7.20 -8.57
CA PHE A 454 7.12 7.40 -7.63
C PHE A 454 7.61 7.09 -6.23
N MET A 455 7.40 8.03 -5.32
CA MET A 455 7.67 7.85 -3.91
C MET A 455 6.33 7.82 -3.17
N TYR A 456 6.26 7.01 -2.12
CA TYR A 456 5.15 7.08 -1.20
C TYR A 456 5.30 8.36 -0.38
N GLU A 457 4.26 9.19 -0.41
CA GLU A 457 4.12 10.37 0.43
C GLU A 457 2.97 10.11 1.40
N GLN A 458 3.26 10.20 2.69
CA GLN A 458 2.25 10.06 3.73
C GLN A 458 1.44 11.36 3.79
N GLU A 459 0.12 11.24 3.98
CA GLU A 459 -0.76 12.39 4.21
C GLU A 459 -0.28 13.23 5.39
N SER A 460 -0.62 14.52 5.42
CA SER A 460 -0.12 15.46 6.44
C SER A 460 -0.64 15.17 7.85
N HIS A 461 -1.83 14.56 7.95
CA HIS A 461 -2.49 14.20 9.21
C HIS A 461 -2.79 12.69 9.25
N PRO A 462 -1.75 11.83 9.26
CA PRO A 462 -1.95 10.38 9.21
C PRO A 462 -2.68 9.86 10.46
N GLU A 463 -2.62 10.59 11.58
CA GLU A 463 -3.30 10.29 12.84
C GLU A 463 -4.82 10.20 12.70
N GLU A 464 -5.43 10.96 11.78
CA GLU A 464 -6.88 10.94 11.54
C GLU A 464 -7.36 9.57 11.03
N PHE A 465 -6.50 8.86 10.31
CA PHE A 465 -6.78 7.51 9.84
C PHE A 465 -6.27 6.46 10.83
N PHE A 466 -5.00 6.54 11.25
CA PHE A 466 -4.37 5.46 12.01
C PHE A 466 -4.91 5.33 13.44
N ILE A 467 -5.28 6.42 14.11
CA ILE A 467 -5.81 6.32 15.48
C ILE A 467 -7.13 5.53 15.49
N PRO A 468 -8.18 5.92 14.72
CA PRO A 468 -9.42 5.15 14.68
C PRO A 468 -9.20 3.71 14.20
N TYR A 469 -8.34 3.51 13.19
CA TYR A 469 -8.09 2.19 12.62
C TYR A 469 -7.40 1.24 13.61
N VAL A 470 -6.38 1.70 14.35
CA VAL A 470 -5.71 0.91 15.38
C VAL A 470 -6.71 0.52 16.47
N TRP A 471 -7.55 1.46 16.93
CA TRP A 471 -8.57 1.15 17.92
C TRP A 471 -9.63 0.19 17.41
N GLN A 472 -9.97 0.23 16.12
CA GLN A 472 -10.85 -0.77 15.48
C GLN A 472 -10.25 -2.17 15.59
N LEU A 473 -8.96 -2.32 15.23
CA LEU A 473 -8.23 -3.59 15.31
C LEU A 473 -8.11 -4.10 16.75
N VAL A 474 -7.83 -3.19 17.70
CA VAL A 474 -7.75 -3.54 19.12
C VAL A 474 -9.11 -3.97 19.64
N LEU A 475 -10.21 -3.31 19.30
CA LEU A 475 -11.53 -3.71 19.77
C LEU A 475 -12.01 -5.01 19.13
N SER A 476 -11.65 -5.29 17.89
CA SER A 476 -12.03 -6.54 17.21
C SER A 476 -11.24 -7.74 17.73
N HIS A 477 -9.98 -7.55 18.11
CA HIS A 477 -9.06 -8.67 18.38
C HIS A 477 -8.47 -8.71 19.78
N CYS A 478 -8.50 -7.63 20.56
CA CYS A 478 -7.82 -7.57 21.86
C CYS A 478 -8.69 -8.14 22.99
N GLY A 479 -8.06 -8.91 23.89
CA GLY A 479 -8.74 -9.62 24.98
C GLY A 479 -9.07 -8.74 26.19
N PHE A 480 -8.79 -7.45 26.10
CA PHE A 480 -9.12 -6.46 27.12
C PHE A 480 -10.54 -5.95 26.89
N THR A 481 -11.36 -5.92 27.93
CA THR A 481 -12.66 -5.25 27.82
C THR A 481 -12.46 -3.76 27.95
N PHE A 482 -12.64 -3.05 26.84
CA PHE A 482 -12.74 -1.60 26.84
C PHE A 482 -14.20 -1.19 26.98
N ASN A 483 -14.47 -0.10 27.69
CA ASN A 483 -15.79 0.50 27.68
C ASN A 483 -16.00 1.19 26.31
N THR A 484 -16.74 0.54 25.41
CA THR A 484 -17.03 1.04 24.06
C THR A 484 -17.81 2.35 24.09
N GLU A 485 -18.65 2.58 25.12
CA GLU A 485 -19.40 3.84 25.30
C GLU A 485 -18.50 5.01 25.75
N ALA A 486 -17.28 4.72 26.19
CA ALA A 486 -16.26 5.73 26.49
C ALA A 486 -15.35 6.04 25.28
N ILE A 487 -15.42 5.25 24.20
CA ILE A 487 -14.59 5.38 23.00
C ILE A 487 -15.42 6.01 21.86
N ASN A 488 -15.39 7.34 21.77
CA ASN A 488 -16.00 8.08 20.66
C ASN A 488 -15.03 8.23 19.48
N LEU A 489 -14.54 7.11 18.94
CA LEU A 489 -13.68 7.06 17.74
C LEU A 489 -14.43 6.60 16.49
N PHE A 490 -15.55 5.91 16.67
CA PHE A 490 -16.38 5.40 15.59
C PHE A 490 -17.54 6.38 15.36
N PRO A 491 -17.98 6.58 14.10
CA PRO A 491 -19.24 7.27 13.87
C PRO A 491 -20.32 6.54 14.66
N VAL A 492 -21.05 7.27 15.50
CA VAL A 492 -22.21 6.73 16.21
C VAL A 492 -23.21 6.34 15.14
N ASP A 493 -23.58 5.06 15.05
CA ASP A 493 -24.78 4.67 14.32
C ASP A 493 -25.93 5.45 14.95
N LEU A 494 -26.37 6.49 14.24
CA LEU A 494 -27.57 7.23 14.62
C LEU A 494 -28.69 6.21 14.57
N HIS A 495 -29.07 5.71 15.75
CA HIS A 495 -30.33 5.01 15.94
C HIS A 495 -31.38 5.83 15.20
N SER A 496 -31.95 5.25 14.15
CA SER A 496 -33.03 5.83 13.36
C SER A 496 -34.28 5.87 14.24
N GLY A 497 -34.31 6.85 15.15
CA GLY A 497 -35.53 7.30 15.77
C GLY A 497 -36.44 7.78 14.65
N LYS A 498 -37.49 7.00 14.38
CA LYS A 498 -38.59 7.40 13.51
C LYS A 498 -39.02 8.83 13.86
N LEU A 499 -38.70 9.78 12.99
CA LEU A 499 -39.47 11.01 12.87
C LEU A 499 -40.13 10.98 11.49
N GLU A 500 -41.45 10.86 11.51
CA GLU A 500 -42.30 11.23 10.39
C GLU A 500 -42.02 12.69 10.02
N ASN A 501 -41.38 12.91 8.88
CA ASN A 501 -41.83 13.81 7.81
C ASN A 501 -40.69 14.05 6.81
N GLY A 502 -41.03 13.89 5.53
CA GLY A 502 -40.08 13.80 4.43
C GLY A 502 -39.29 15.07 4.15
N VAL A 503 -38.03 14.88 3.78
CA VAL A 503 -37.35 15.30 2.53
C VAL A 503 -35.95 14.67 2.63
N VAL A 504 -35.60 13.80 1.68
CA VAL A 504 -34.31 13.10 1.64
C VAL A 504 -33.34 13.93 0.81
N GLU A 505 -32.30 14.46 1.46
CA GLU A 505 -31.11 14.98 0.79
C GLU A 505 -29.98 13.98 1.04
N SER A 506 -29.47 13.37 -0.04
CA SER A 506 -28.51 12.27 -0.01
C SER A 506 -27.09 12.78 0.17
N THR A 507 -26.50 12.58 1.36
CA THR A 507 -25.05 12.58 1.55
C THR A 507 -24.61 11.14 1.77
N LEU A 508 -24.01 10.54 0.73
CA LEU A 508 -23.44 9.21 0.74
C LEU A 508 -22.13 9.23 1.55
N LEU A 509 -22.09 8.50 2.66
CA LEU A 509 -20.85 8.00 3.26
C LEU A 509 -21.14 6.62 3.86
N ASN A 510 -20.31 5.66 3.45
CA ASN A 510 -20.17 4.27 3.88
C ASN A 510 -21.27 3.27 3.43
N GLY A 511 -20.85 2.41 2.49
CA GLY A 511 -21.61 1.26 2.04
C GLY A 511 -21.43 0.08 3.00
N ASP A 512 -22.54 -0.30 3.62
CA ASP A 512 -22.75 -1.65 4.12
C ASP A 512 -22.85 -2.63 2.94
N PHE A 513 -22.03 -3.68 2.97
CA PHE A 513 -22.10 -4.79 2.04
C PHE A 513 -23.04 -5.86 2.58
N ASP A 514 -24.32 -5.76 2.22
CA ASP A 514 -25.23 -6.90 2.34
C ASP A 514 -24.84 -7.99 1.33
N LYS A 515 -24.53 -9.17 1.85
CA LYS A 515 -24.36 -10.41 1.07
C LYS A 515 -25.71 -10.80 0.46
N ALA A 516 -25.82 -10.73 -0.86
CA ALA A 516 -26.83 -11.49 -1.58
C ALA A 516 -26.27 -12.89 -1.91
N GLU A 517 -26.72 -13.90 -1.16
CA GLU A 517 -26.72 -15.29 -1.62
C GLU A 517 -27.54 -15.39 -2.91
N TYR A 518 -26.92 -15.83 -3.99
CA TYR A 518 -27.65 -16.39 -5.12
C TYR A 518 -27.35 -17.88 -5.20
N GLN A 519 -28.37 -18.67 -4.87
CA GLN A 519 -28.46 -20.08 -5.18
C GLN A 519 -28.31 -20.28 -6.69
N LEU A 520 -27.33 -21.10 -7.05
CA LEU A 520 -27.26 -21.74 -8.35
C LEU A 520 -28.14 -22.99 -8.30
N ASP A 521 -29.01 -23.11 -9.30
CA ASP A 521 -29.63 -24.37 -9.70
C ASP A 521 -29.92 -24.29 -11.21
N PRO A 522 -29.81 -25.39 -11.96
CA PRO A 522 -28.63 -26.24 -12.17
C PRO A 522 -27.90 -25.93 -13.48
#